data_AF-A0A2H5YN30-F1
#
_entry.id   AF-A0A2H5YN30-F1
#
_cell.length_a   1.000
_cell.length_b   1.000
_cell.length_c   1.000
_cell.angle_alpha   90.00
_cell.angle_beta   90.00
_cell.angle_gamma   90.00
#
_symmetry.space_group_name_H-M   'P 1'
#
loop_
_entity.id
_entity.type
_entity.pdbx_description
1 polymer ?
#
loop_
_entity_poly.entity_id
_entity_poly.type
_entity_poly.pdbx_seq_one_letter_code
_entity_poly.pdbx_strand_id
1 'polypeptide(L)'
;MIRQTAARRYAEAVFQIAKERGQMAEWAEALSAMAQFFSHPDVAALMESPRIPVTTKLQLVEEGLGGLDSHVLNLARLLIAKGRTALAPQIAQVYREMLDEEQGIAHVRVKTAVPLTDEEREALAQRLQQLTGRRVVLETEVDEGIIGGLVVQIGDRIIDGSTRSQLLALRRQLEEARV
;
A
#
# COMPACT_ATOMS: atom_id res chain seq x y z
N MET A 1 8.78 -9.58 -8.12
CA MET A 1 7.70 -9.59 -9.13
C MET A 1 6.72 -10.77 -8.99
N ILE A 2 7.15 -12.05 -8.93
CA ILE A 2 6.20 -13.20 -8.91
C ILE A 2 5.26 -13.24 -7.67
N ARG A 3 5.76 -12.84 -6.48
CA ARG A 3 4.93 -12.78 -5.26
C ARG A 3 3.82 -11.73 -5.34
N GLN A 4 4.12 -10.54 -5.91
CA GLN A 4 3.14 -9.49 -6.13
C GLN A 4 2.00 -9.93 -7.06
N THR A 5 2.30 -10.66 -8.14
CA THR A 5 1.25 -11.16 -9.05
C THR A 5 0.31 -12.18 -8.39
N ALA A 6 0.81 -13.01 -7.47
CA ALA A 6 -0.03 -13.96 -6.74
C ALA A 6 -0.90 -13.25 -5.68
N ALA A 7 -0.30 -12.33 -4.91
CA ALA A 7 -1.02 -11.53 -3.91
C ALA A 7 -2.16 -10.73 -4.55
N ARG A 8 -1.90 -10.09 -5.71
CA ARG A 8 -2.91 -9.33 -6.45
C ARG A 8 -4.11 -10.19 -6.86
N ARG A 9 -3.89 -11.41 -7.34
CA ARG A 9 -4.99 -12.33 -7.71
C ARG A 9 -5.86 -12.72 -6.52
N TYR A 10 -5.26 -12.97 -5.35
CA TYR A 10 -6.02 -13.24 -4.13
C TYR A 10 -6.79 -12.01 -3.68
N ALA A 11 -6.16 -10.83 -3.70
CA ALA A 11 -6.79 -9.57 -3.35
C ALA A 11 -7.98 -9.26 -4.27
N GLU A 12 -7.83 -9.39 -5.60
CA GLU A 12 -8.92 -9.20 -6.58
C GLU A 12 -10.11 -10.13 -6.31
N ALA A 13 -9.84 -11.42 -6.09
CA ALA A 13 -10.90 -12.40 -5.83
C ALA A 13 -11.69 -12.06 -4.56
N VAL A 14 -10.98 -11.68 -3.50
CA VAL A 14 -11.57 -11.28 -2.22
C VAL A 14 -12.31 -9.95 -2.33
N PHE A 15 -11.74 -8.98 -3.05
CA PHE A 15 -12.34 -7.68 -3.32
C PHE A 15 -13.67 -7.82 -4.04
N GLN A 16 -13.76 -8.70 -5.04
CA GLN A 16 -15.01 -8.93 -5.76
C GLN A 16 -16.11 -9.49 -4.84
N ILE A 17 -15.76 -10.43 -3.97
CA ILE A 17 -16.69 -10.99 -2.97
C ILE A 17 -17.14 -9.89 -1.98
N ALA A 18 -16.20 -9.07 -1.50
CA ALA A 18 -16.49 -8.00 -0.57
C ALA A 18 -17.38 -6.91 -1.19
N LYS A 19 -17.17 -6.61 -2.48
CA LYS A 19 -17.97 -5.66 -3.27
C LYS A 19 -19.39 -6.17 -3.51
N GLU A 20 -19.56 -7.43 -3.90
CA GLU A 20 -20.88 -8.06 -4.09
C GLU A 20 -21.72 -8.04 -2.80
N ARG A 21 -21.06 -8.08 -1.64
CA ARG A 21 -21.71 -8.09 -0.32
C ARG A 21 -21.83 -6.71 0.33
N GLY A 22 -21.21 -5.67 -0.26
CA GLY A 22 -21.18 -4.33 0.32
C GLY A 22 -20.35 -4.21 1.62
N GLN A 23 -19.46 -5.17 1.90
CA GLN A 23 -18.69 -5.24 3.16
C GLN A 23 -17.22 -4.81 2.97
N MET A 24 -16.94 -3.99 1.97
CA MET A 24 -15.56 -3.72 1.54
C MET A 24 -14.65 -3.15 2.66
N ALA A 25 -15.21 -2.32 3.55
CA ALA A 25 -14.48 -1.75 4.70
C ALA A 25 -14.21 -2.79 5.80
N GLU A 26 -15.21 -3.61 6.14
CA GLU A 26 -15.06 -4.69 7.15
C GLU A 26 -13.97 -5.68 6.74
N TRP A 27 -13.92 -6.01 5.44
CA TRP A 27 -12.88 -6.85 4.88
C TRP A 27 -11.49 -6.21 4.95
N ALA A 28 -11.38 -4.89 4.76
CA ALA A 28 -10.08 -4.21 4.88
C ALA A 28 -9.50 -4.35 6.29
N GLU A 29 -10.33 -4.13 7.32
CA GLU A 29 -9.95 -4.26 8.72
C GLU A 29 -9.55 -5.71 9.06
N ALA A 30 -10.38 -6.66 8.66
CA ALA A 30 -10.12 -8.08 8.92
C ALA A 30 -8.87 -8.60 8.18
N LEU A 31 -8.62 -8.15 6.94
CA LEU A 31 -7.39 -8.47 6.22
C LEU A 31 -6.17 -7.82 6.86
N SER A 32 -6.31 -6.61 7.42
CA SER A 32 -5.25 -5.93 8.18
C SER A 32 -4.88 -6.73 9.44
N ALA A 33 -5.87 -7.17 10.21
CA ALA A 33 -5.67 -8.02 11.39
C ALA A 33 -4.99 -9.36 11.02
N MET A 34 -5.44 -10.01 9.95
CA MET A 34 -4.83 -11.23 9.42
C MET A 34 -3.36 -10.98 9.01
N ALA A 35 -3.08 -9.88 8.32
CA ALA A 35 -1.73 -9.50 7.93
C ALA A 35 -0.81 -9.26 9.14
N GLN A 36 -1.30 -8.58 10.18
CA GLN A 36 -0.55 -8.36 11.42
C GLN A 36 -0.23 -9.68 12.11
N PHE A 37 -1.22 -10.58 12.23
CA PHE A 37 -1.03 -11.89 12.83
C PHE A 37 0.05 -12.71 12.11
N PHE A 38 -0.01 -12.81 10.78
CA PHE A 38 1.00 -13.54 10.01
C PHE A 38 2.36 -12.85 9.91
N SER A 39 2.43 -11.54 10.19
CA SER A 39 3.69 -10.78 10.24
C SER A 39 4.40 -10.90 11.60
N HIS A 40 3.72 -11.41 12.63
CA HIS A 40 4.34 -11.60 13.94
C HIS A 40 5.50 -12.60 13.82
N PRO A 41 6.73 -12.29 14.29
CA PRO A 41 7.91 -13.11 14.05
C PRO A 41 7.74 -14.59 14.45
N ASP A 42 7.14 -14.84 15.61
CA ASP A 42 6.88 -16.20 16.09
C ASP A 42 5.90 -16.94 15.20
N VAL A 43 4.82 -16.29 14.77
CA VAL A 43 3.81 -16.87 13.88
C VAL A 43 4.41 -17.14 12.51
N ALA A 44 5.16 -16.18 11.95
CA ALA A 44 5.84 -16.33 10.68
C ALA A 44 6.79 -17.53 10.68
N ALA A 45 7.63 -17.66 11.71
CA ALA A 45 8.56 -18.78 11.86
C ALA A 45 7.84 -20.14 11.97
N LEU A 46 6.74 -20.21 12.73
CA LEU A 46 5.91 -21.41 12.83
C LEU A 46 5.26 -21.78 11.49
N MET A 47 4.78 -20.78 10.75
CA MET A 47 4.13 -20.98 9.46
C MET A 47 5.11 -21.44 8.38
N GLU A 48 6.36 -20.98 8.42
CA GLU A 48 7.43 -21.41 7.50
C GLU A 48 7.99 -22.80 7.83
N SER A 49 7.88 -23.25 9.09
CA SER A 49 8.39 -24.55 9.51
C SER A 49 7.64 -25.72 8.84
N PRO A 50 8.31 -26.58 8.06
CA PRO A 50 7.68 -27.76 7.43
C PRO A 50 7.46 -28.91 8.43
N ARG A 51 8.07 -28.84 9.63
CA ARG A 51 7.92 -29.86 10.68
C ARG A 51 6.58 -29.78 11.41
N ILE A 52 5.91 -28.63 11.30
CA ILE A 52 4.63 -28.39 11.98
C ILE A 52 3.50 -28.82 11.05
N PRO A 53 2.63 -29.76 11.48
CA PRO A 53 1.47 -30.17 10.71
C PRO A 53 0.56 -29.00 10.35
N VAL A 54 -0.04 -29.08 9.16
CA VAL A 54 -1.04 -28.09 8.71
C VAL A 54 -2.20 -27.97 9.71
N THR A 55 -2.61 -29.07 10.34
CA THR A 55 -3.67 -29.09 11.35
C THR A 55 -3.36 -28.18 12.55
N THR A 56 -2.13 -28.23 13.07
CA THR A 56 -1.68 -27.37 14.16
C THR A 56 -1.65 -25.89 13.73
N LYS A 57 -1.22 -25.61 12.49
CA LYS A 57 -1.24 -24.25 11.94
C LYS A 57 -2.66 -23.69 11.82
N LEU A 58 -3.62 -24.53 11.42
CA LEU A 58 -5.03 -24.14 11.33
C LEU A 58 -5.63 -23.85 12.71
N GLN A 59 -5.32 -24.67 13.72
CA GLN A 59 -5.75 -24.42 15.10
C GLN A 59 -5.26 -23.07 15.62
N LEU A 60 -3.98 -22.76 15.39
CA LEU A 60 -3.39 -21.48 15.80
C LEU A 60 -4.10 -20.28 15.14
N VAL A 61 -4.52 -20.41 13.88
CA VAL A 61 -5.31 -19.39 13.19
C VAL A 61 -6.72 -19.28 13.76
N GLU A 62 -7.37 -20.40 14.10
CA GLU A 62 -8.70 -20.36 14.71
C GLU A 62 -8.67 -19.71 16.10
N GLU A 63 -7.62 -19.94 16.88
CA GLU A 63 -7.42 -19.31 18.18
C GLU A 63 -7.05 -17.82 18.05
N GLY A 64 -6.15 -17.47 17.12
CA GLY A 64 -5.65 -16.11 16.96
C GLY A 64 -6.54 -15.17 16.14
N LEU A 65 -7.34 -15.72 15.22
CA LEU A 65 -8.19 -14.97 14.29
C LEU A 65 -9.68 -15.34 14.40
N GLY A 66 -10.08 -16.18 15.37
CA GLY A 66 -11.46 -16.67 15.49
C GLY A 66 -12.55 -15.61 15.69
N GLY A 67 -12.17 -14.38 16.06
CA GLY A 67 -13.07 -13.23 16.12
C GLY A 67 -13.31 -12.53 14.78
N LEU A 68 -12.61 -12.93 13.71
CA LEU A 68 -12.75 -12.33 12.38
C LEU A 68 -13.87 -12.98 11.57
N ASP A 69 -14.28 -12.28 10.52
CA ASP A 69 -15.26 -12.76 9.56
C ASP A 69 -14.88 -14.14 8.97
N SER A 70 -15.91 -14.98 8.81
CA SER A 70 -15.77 -16.36 8.33
C SER A 70 -15.07 -16.48 6.96
N HIS A 71 -15.20 -15.47 6.11
CA HIS A 71 -14.59 -15.47 4.78
C HIS A 71 -13.10 -15.14 4.83
N VAL A 72 -12.68 -14.28 5.75
CA VAL A 72 -11.26 -13.97 5.99
C VAL A 72 -10.55 -15.17 6.62
N LEU A 73 -11.22 -15.87 7.53
CA LEU A 73 -10.74 -17.16 8.04
C LEU A 73 -10.56 -18.19 6.91
N ASN A 74 -11.50 -18.28 5.97
CA ASN A 74 -11.36 -19.17 4.81
C ASN A 74 -10.16 -18.81 3.93
N LEU A 75 -9.89 -17.52 3.73
CA LEU A 75 -8.68 -17.06 3.04
C LEU A 75 -7.41 -17.48 3.81
N ALA A 76 -7.36 -17.26 5.13
CA ALA A 76 -6.24 -17.67 5.97
C ALA A 76 -5.97 -19.19 5.88
N ARG A 77 -7.03 -20.00 5.97
CA ARG A 77 -6.96 -21.47 5.79
C ARG A 77 -6.42 -21.85 4.42
N LEU A 78 -6.87 -21.17 3.36
CA LEU A 78 -6.38 -21.39 1.99
C LEU A 78 -4.89 -21.04 1.85
N LEU A 79 -4.45 -19.93 2.43
CA LEU A 79 -3.04 -19.52 2.41
C LEU A 79 -2.16 -20.53 3.14
N ILE A 80 -2.60 -21.06 4.29
CA ILE A 80 -1.89 -22.13 5.01
C ILE A 80 -1.81 -23.39 4.15
N ALA A 81 -2.94 -23.85 3.60
CA ALA A 81 -2.99 -25.08 2.79
C ALA A 81 -2.09 -25.00 1.54
N LYS A 82 -1.86 -23.79 1.02
CA LYS A 82 -0.97 -23.54 -0.11
C LYS A 82 0.46 -23.18 0.28
N GLY A 83 0.77 -23.06 1.58
CA GLY A 83 2.08 -22.62 2.07
C GLY A 83 2.44 -21.19 1.66
N ARG A 84 1.45 -20.30 1.57
CA ARG A 84 1.55 -18.92 1.05
C ARG A 84 1.21 -17.85 2.09
N THR A 85 1.33 -18.16 3.38
CA THR A 85 1.04 -17.23 4.49
C THR A 85 1.87 -15.94 4.43
N ALA A 86 3.10 -16.01 3.91
CA ALA A 86 3.95 -14.84 3.70
C ALA A 86 3.38 -13.81 2.69
N LEU A 87 2.33 -14.16 1.93
CA LEU A 87 1.63 -13.22 1.05
C LEU A 87 0.56 -12.40 1.78
N ALA A 88 0.16 -12.78 3.00
CA ALA A 88 -0.92 -12.10 3.73
C ALA A 88 -0.73 -10.58 3.83
N PRO A 89 0.46 -10.05 4.17
CA PRO A 89 0.67 -8.59 4.23
C PRO A 89 0.52 -7.90 2.89
N GLN A 90 0.99 -8.54 1.81
CA GLN A 90 0.87 -8.02 0.45
C GLN A 90 -0.59 -8.05 -0.03
N ILE A 91 -1.36 -9.08 0.34
CA ILE A 91 -2.79 -9.16 0.01
C ILE A 91 -3.55 -8.01 0.68
N ALA A 92 -3.30 -7.77 1.97
CA ALA A 92 -3.96 -6.68 2.71
C ALA A 92 -3.59 -5.30 2.15
N GLN A 93 -2.34 -5.11 1.72
CA GLN A 93 -1.90 -3.89 1.05
C GLN A 93 -2.65 -3.68 -0.28
N VAL A 94 -2.60 -4.66 -1.17
CA VAL A 94 -3.22 -4.55 -2.50
C VAL A 94 -4.74 -4.38 -2.39
N TYR A 95 -5.38 -5.04 -1.42
CA TYR A 95 -6.80 -4.86 -1.16
C TYR A 95 -7.14 -3.42 -0.75
N ARG A 96 -6.32 -2.79 0.11
CA ARG A 96 -6.50 -1.37 0.47
C ARG A 96 -6.33 -0.46 -0.73
N GLU A 97 -5.31 -0.69 -1.56
CA GLU A 97 -5.11 0.06 -2.80
C GLU A 97 -6.37 -0.01 -3.71
N MET A 98 -6.98 -1.20 -3.84
CA MET A 98 -8.24 -1.38 -4.60
C MET A 98 -9.44 -0.69 -3.95
N LEU A 99 -9.53 -0.72 -2.61
CA LEU A 99 -10.58 -0.03 -1.88
C LEU A 99 -10.49 1.48 -2.07
N ASP A 100 -9.29 2.03 -1.99
CA ASP A 100 -9.02 3.44 -2.19
C ASP A 100 -9.38 3.85 -3.63
N GLU A 101 -8.98 3.05 -4.62
CA GLU A 101 -9.38 3.27 -6.02
C GLU A 101 -10.91 3.30 -6.22
N GLU A 102 -11.64 2.36 -5.61
CA GLU A 102 -13.11 2.29 -5.68
C GLU A 102 -13.79 3.47 -4.97
N GLN A 103 -13.20 3.94 -3.86
CA GLN A 103 -13.66 5.14 -3.14
C GLN A 103 -13.25 6.45 -3.81
N GLY A 104 -12.50 6.40 -4.92
CA GLY A 104 -11.97 7.58 -5.60
C GLY A 104 -10.92 8.31 -4.77
N ILE A 105 -10.20 7.59 -3.91
CA ILE A 105 -9.08 8.08 -3.13
C ILE A 105 -7.79 7.91 -3.94
N ALA A 106 -7.03 8.98 -4.09
CA ALA A 106 -5.73 8.97 -4.76
C ALA A 106 -4.62 9.20 -3.73
N HIS A 107 -3.72 8.22 -3.61
CA HIS A 107 -2.50 8.38 -2.81
C HIS A 107 -1.49 9.23 -3.54
N VAL A 108 -1.04 10.28 -2.87
CA VAL A 108 -0.06 11.22 -3.41
C VAL A 108 1.12 11.30 -2.47
N ARG A 109 2.28 10.85 -2.96
CA ARG A 109 3.55 10.95 -2.25
C ARG A 109 4.21 12.29 -2.55
N VAL A 110 4.54 13.03 -1.52
CA VAL A 110 5.19 14.34 -1.62
C VAL A 110 6.54 14.26 -0.92
N LYS A 111 7.61 14.43 -1.68
CA LYS A 111 8.96 14.54 -1.15
C LYS A 111 9.36 16.01 -1.05
N THR A 112 9.81 16.43 0.12
CA THR A 112 10.25 17.80 0.37
C THR A 112 11.61 17.85 1.07
N ALA A 113 12.34 18.94 0.84
CA ALA A 113 13.61 19.21 1.54
C ALA A 113 13.41 19.42 3.05
N VAL A 114 12.26 19.96 3.43
CA VAL A 114 11.88 20.30 4.81
C VAL A 114 10.50 19.72 5.12
N PRO A 115 10.20 19.37 6.38
CA PRO A 115 8.86 18.96 6.77
C PRO A 115 7.86 20.08 6.44
N LEU A 116 6.75 19.69 5.81
CA LEU A 116 5.63 20.60 5.52
C LEU A 116 4.87 20.93 6.80
N THR A 117 4.39 22.15 6.92
CA THR A 117 3.42 22.49 7.98
C THR A 117 2.04 21.91 7.67
N ASP A 118 1.18 21.78 8.68
CA ASP A 118 -0.20 21.28 8.48
C ASP A 118 -0.99 22.17 7.49
N GLU A 119 -0.77 23.48 7.53
CA GLU A 119 -1.37 24.47 6.63
C GLU A 119 -0.92 24.25 5.17
N GLU A 120 0.37 24.02 4.95
CA GLU A 120 0.93 23.73 3.62
C GLU A 120 0.42 22.39 3.08
N ARG A 121 0.33 21.39 3.95
CA ARG A 121 -0.20 20.07 3.62
C ARG A 121 -1.66 20.16 3.21
N GLU A 122 -2.49 20.90 3.93
CA GLU A 122 -3.90 21.05 3.60
C GLU A 122 -4.12 21.85 2.31
N ALA A 123 -3.37 22.94 2.11
CA ALA A 123 -3.40 23.71 0.88
C ALA A 123 -2.97 22.87 -0.34
N LEU A 124 -1.94 22.04 -0.18
CA LEU A 124 -1.47 21.12 -1.22
C LEU A 124 -2.51 20.03 -1.50
N ALA A 125 -3.14 19.48 -0.47
CA ALA A 125 -4.20 18.48 -0.61
C ALA A 125 -5.36 19.04 -1.43
N GLN A 126 -5.83 20.25 -1.11
CA GLN A 126 -6.92 20.90 -1.82
C GLN A 126 -6.59 21.15 -3.30
N ARG A 127 -5.38 21.65 -3.58
CA ARG A 127 -4.93 21.85 -4.98
C ARG A 127 -4.86 20.54 -5.75
N LEU A 128 -4.33 19.49 -5.13
CA LEU A 128 -4.23 18.17 -5.76
C LEU A 128 -5.60 17.52 -5.96
N GLN A 129 -6.53 17.70 -5.01
CA GLN A 129 -7.92 17.28 -5.17
C GLN A 129 -8.59 17.96 -6.37
N GLN A 130 -8.40 19.28 -6.54
CA GLN A 130 -8.93 20.02 -7.69
C GLN A 130 -8.31 19.54 -9.02
N LEU A 131 -7.00 19.24 -9.03
CA LEU A 131 -6.30 18.78 -10.23
C LEU A 131 -6.65 17.34 -10.62
N THR A 132 -6.89 16.46 -9.64
CA THR A 132 -7.15 15.04 -9.87
C THR A 132 -8.63 14.68 -9.91
N GLY A 133 -9.52 15.54 -9.40
CA GLY A 133 -10.96 15.26 -9.27
C GLY A 133 -11.27 14.12 -8.29
N ARG A 134 -10.30 13.76 -7.43
CA ARG A 134 -10.35 12.63 -6.51
C ARG A 134 -10.01 13.09 -5.10
N ARG A 135 -10.42 12.33 -4.08
CA ARG A 135 -10.04 12.60 -2.70
C ARG A 135 -8.57 12.23 -2.50
N VAL A 136 -7.70 13.20 -2.24
CA VAL A 136 -6.26 12.96 -2.13
C VAL A 136 -5.88 12.63 -0.69
N VAL A 137 -5.15 11.53 -0.50
CA VAL A 137 -4.42 11.23 0.74
C VAL A 137 -2.95 11.56 0.51
N LEU A 138 -2.43 12.50 1.30
CA LEU A 138 -1.05 12.96 1.21
C LEU A 138 -0.14 12.16 2.15
N GLU A 139 0.85 11.52 1.55
CA GLU A 139 2.00 10.94 2.24
C GLU A 139 3.21 11.85 2.05
N THR A 140 3.72 12.43 3.14
CA THR A 140 4.85 13.36 3.10
C THR A 140 6.12 12.67 3.57
N GLU A 141 7.18 12.75 2.77
CA GLU A 141 8.51 12.21 3.07
C GLU A 141 9.53 13.33 2.99
N VAL A 142 10.42 13.44 3.99
CA VAL A 142 11.51 14.42 3.96
C VAL A 142 12.74 13.78 3.30
N ASP A 143 13.23 14.40 2.23
CA ASP A 143 14.42 13.98 1.50
C ASP A 143 15.44 15.12 1.48
N GLU A 144 16.46 15.01 2.33
CA GLU A 144 17.55 16.00 2.46
C GLU A 144 18.37 16.17 1.17
N GLY A 145 18.26 15.25 0.21
CA GLY A 145 18.88 15.36 -1.11
C GLY A 145 18.21 16.40 -2.02
N ILE A 146 17.03 16.89 -1.63
CA ILE A 146 16.34 18.00 -2.31
C ILE A 146 16.90 19.31 -1.77
N ILE A 147 17.65 20.03 -2.61
CA ILE A 147 18.27 21.33 -2.26
C ILE A 147 17.20 22.41 -2.00
N GLY A 148 16.02 22.25 -2.60
CA GLY A 148 14.84 23.10 -2.40
C GLY A 148 13.69 22.71 -3.33
N GLY A 149 12.46 23.01 -2.95
CA GLY A 149 11.25 22.65 -3.70
C GLY A 149 10.62 21.32 -3.26
N LEU A 150 9.69 20.82 -4.06
CA LEU A 150 8.87 19.64 -3.75
C LEU A 150 8.72 18.73 -4.97
N VAL A 151 8.72 17.43 -4.75
CA VAL A 151 8.45 16.41 -5.78
C VAL A 151 7.16 15.69 -5.40
N VAL A 152 6.14 15.80 -6.24
CA VAL A 152 4.85 15.14 -6.05
C VAL A 152 4.76 13.93 -6.98
N GLN A 153 4.43 12.77 -6.45
CA GLN A 153 4.13 11.56 -7.21
C GLN A 153 2.67 11.16 -6.99
N ILE A 154 1.89 11.15 -8.08
CA ILE A 154 0.49 10.73 -8.13
C ILE A 154 0.41 9.46 -8.98
N GLY A 155 0.38 8.29 -8.34
CA GLY A 155 0.52 7.02 -9.04
C GLY A 155 1.82 6.97 -9.86
N ASP A 156 1.69 6.91 -11.19
CA ASP A 156 2.81 6.92 -12.14
C ASP A 156 3.25 8.33 -12.59
N ARG A 157 2.49 9.37 -12.26
CA ARG A 157 2.80 10.75 -12.68
C ARG A 157 3.67 11.43 -11.64
N ILE A 158 4.88 11.83 -12.04
CA ILE A 158 5.78 12.63 -11.22
C ILE A 158 5.71 14.10 -11.67
N ILE A 159 5.45 14.99 -10.72
CA ILE A 159 5.53 16.43 -10.86
C ILE A 159 6.71 16.88 -10.00
N ASP A 160 7.85 17.13 -10.65
CA ASP A 160 9.09 17.55 -9.99
C ASP A 160 9.20 19.08 -10.06
N GLY A 161 9.02 19.73 -8.91
CA GLY A 161 9.24 21.16 -8.70
C GLY A 161 10.54 21.46 -7.95
N SER A 162 11.50 20.54 -7.92
CA SER A 162 12.76 20.74 -7.20
C SER A 162 13.70 21.72 -7.91
N THR A 163 14.41 22.53 -7.13
CA THR A 163 15.45 23.45 -7.60
C THR A 163 16.60 22.70 -8.27
N ARG A 164 16.85 21.45 -7.85
CA ARG A 164 17.82 20.55 -8.51
C ARG A 164 17.48 20.33 -9.98
N SER A 165 16.21 20.05 -10.29
CA SER A 165 15.76 19.81 -11.66
C SER A 165 15.78 21.10 -12.49
N GLN A 166 15.46 22.26 -11.89
CA GLN A 166 15.61 23.56 -12.56
C GLN A 166 17.08 23.87 -12.91
N LEU A 167 18.02 23.62 -12.00
CA LEU A 167 19.46 23.81 -12.25
C LEU A 167 20.00 22.84 -13.31
N LEU A 168 19.54 21.59 -13.32
CA LEU A 168 19.89 20.61 -14.34
C LEU A 168 19.36 21.02 -15.72
N ALA A 169 18.13 21.52 -15.80
CA ALA A 169 17.55 22.02 -17.05
C ALA A 169 18.35 23.23 -17.59
N LEU A 170 18.71 24.18 -16.72
CA LEU A 170 19.53 25.33 -17.08
C LEU A 170 20.91 24.90 -17.58
N ARG A 171 21.55 23.94 -16.90
CA ARG A 171 22.85 23.39 -17.31
C ARG A 171 22.76 22.76 -18.72
N ARG A 172 21.73 21.96 -18.99
CA ARG A 172 21.53 21.36 -20.33
C ARG A 172 21.34 22.41 -21.41
N GLN A 173 20.55 23.45 -21.15
CA GLN A 173 20.37 24.56 -22.09
C GLN A 173 21.69 25.29 -22.38
N LEU A 174 22.53 25.48 -21.37
CA LEU A 174 23.86 26.09 -21.55
C LEU A 174 24.85 25.17 -22.29
N GLU A 175 24.74 23.85 -22.15
CA GLU A 175 25.52 22.87 -22.91
C GLU A 175 25.07 22.82 -24.38
N GLU A 176 23.77 22.91 -24.67
CA GLU A 176 23.23 22.97 -26.04
C GLU A 176 23.54 24.28 -26.75
N ALA A 177 23.53 25.42 -26.03
CA ALA A 177 23.89 26.72 -26.59
C ALA A 177 25.39 26.90 -26.89
N ARG A 178 26.21 25.89 -26.60
CA ARG A 178 27.67 25.89 -26.82
C ARG A 178 28.10 25.12 -28.09
N VAL A 179 27.14 24.60 -28.86
CA VAL A 179 27.33 24.00 -30.19
C VAL A 179 26.88 25.00 -31.25
#